data_AF-A0A354NT44-F1
#
_entry.id   AF-A0A354NT44-F1
#
_cell.length_a   1.000
_cell.length_b   1.000
_cell.length_c   1.000
_cell.angle_alpha   90.00
_cell.angle_beta   90.00
_cell.angle_gamma   90.00
#
_symmetry.space_group_name_H-M   'P 1'
#
loop_
_entity.id
_entity.type
_entity.pdbx_description
1 polymer ?
#
loop_
_entity_poly.entity_id
_entity_poly.type
_entity_poly.pdbx_seq_one_letter_code
_entity_poly.pdbx_strand_id
1 'polypeptide(L)'
;MAPSTMEDYDAKRRFTGCAWGDYDRDGYVDLIVVSHMGEVIDDVLEHGDFYIALRGMTLFHNEGDGTFANVTYLLGDTSGAKVAGDVGVVYGAGFQPAWVDYDNDGDSDLYVVNDIGRQIK
;
A
#
# COMPACT_ATOMS: atom_id res chain seq x y z
N MET A 1 -30.47 11.73 3.50
CA MET A 1 -29.51 11.27 2.48
C MET A 1 -29.40 9.76 2.63
N ALA A 2 -29.60 8.99 1.56
CA ALA A 2 -29.32 7.56 1.62
C ALA A 2 -27.79 7.36 1.72
N PRO A 3 -27.27 6.35 2.45
CA PRO A 3 -25.84 6.08 2.45
C PRO A 3 -25.45 5.64 1.03
N SER A 4 -24.45 6.30 0.44
CA SER A 4 -23.84 5.86 -0.81
C SER A 4 -23.27 4.46 -0.61
N THR A 5 -23.48 3.58 -1.59
CA THR A 5 -23.07 2.18 -1.53
C THR A 5 -21.55 2.07 -1.61
N MET A 6 -20.99 0.98 -1.07
CA MET A 6 -19.56 0.66 -1.06
C MET A 6 -18.89 0.81 -2.45
N GLU A 7 -19.67 0.66 -3.52
CA GLU A 7 -19.23 0.76 -4.91
C GLU A 7 -18.79 2.18 -5.32
N ASP A 8 -19.28 3.24 -4.67
CA ASP A 8 -18.88 4.62 -4.99
C ASP A 8 -17.48 4.99 -4.46
N TYR A 9 -16.94 4.21 -3.52
CA TYR A 9 -15.65 4.50 -2.87
C TYR A 9 -14.43 4.12 -3.73
N ASP A 10 -14.59 3.34 -4.81
CA ASP A 10 -13.47 2.77 -5.57
C ASP A 10 -12.94 3.69 -6.69
N ALA A 11 -13.58 4.84 -6.95
CA ALA A 11 -13.39 5.56 -8.20
C ALA A 11 -12.10 6.42 -8.32
N LYS A 12 -11.34 6.68 -7.25
CA LYS A 12 -10.12 7.52 -7.31
C LYS A 12 -9.04 7.10 -6.30
N ARG A 13 -8.06 6.30 -6.75
CA ARG A 13 -6.81 6.04 -6.01
C ARG A 13 -5.83 7.18 -6.22
N ARG A 14 -5.22 7.67 -5.14
CA ARG A 14 -4.11 8.63 -5.19
C ARG A 14 -2.80 7.89 -4.98
N PHE A 15 -2.01 7.77 -6.02
CA PHE A 15 -0.64 7.25 -5.91
C PHE A 15 0.29 8.38 -5.47
N THR A 16 1.16 8.09 -4.51
CA THR A 16 1.97 9.09 -3.82
C THR A 16 3.47 8.82 -3.92
N GLY A 17 3.86 7.58 -4.24
CA GLY A 17 5.26 7.23 -4.48
C GLY A 17 5.41 5.85 -5.10
N CYS A 18 6.63 5.58 -5.56
CA CYS A 18 7.03 4.28 -6.10
C CYS A 18 8.52 4.03 -5.87
N ALA A 19 8.94 2.77 -5.99
CA ALA A 19 10.33 2.36 -5.99
C ALA A 19 10.54 1.17 -6.94
N TRP A 20 11.71 1.14 -7.56
CA TRP A 20 12.18 0.06 -8.42
C TRP A 20 13.21 -0.77 -7.68
N GLY A 21 13.11 -2.09 -7.75
CA GLY A 21 14.05 -3.03 -7.11
C GLY A 21 13.79 -4.46 -7.56
N ASP A 22 14.83 -5.28 -7.57
CA ASP A 22 14.76 -6.71 -7.90
C ASP A 22 14.57 -7.49 -6.59
N TYR A 23 13.31 -7.79 -6.23
CA TYR A 23 12.99 -8.31 -4.89
C TYR A 23 13.19 -9.82 -4.80
N ASP A 24 13.08 -10.55 -5.91
CA ASP A 24 13.24 -12.01 -5.98
C ASP A 24 14.57 -12.46 -6.61
N ARG A 25 15.40 -11.51 -7.05
CA ARG A 25 16.75 -11.71 -7.58
C ARG A 25 16.78 -12.49 -8.89
N ASP A 26 15.77 -12.34 -9.71
CA ASP A 26 15.71 -12.99 -11.02
C ASP A 26 16.48 -12.21 -12.11
N GLY A 27 16.97 -11.00 -11.78
CA GLY A 27 17.72 -10.12 -12.67
C GLY A 27 16.85 -9.13 -13.44
N TYR A 28 15.54 -9.11 -13.20
CA TYR A 28 14.60 -8.12 -13.71
C TYR A 28 14.15 -7.19 -12.58
N VAL A 29 14.03 -5.90 -12.90
CA VAL A 29 13.67 -4.91 -11.88
C VAL A 29 12.15 -4.83 -11.76
N ASP A 30 11.64 -5.05 -10.55
CA ASP A 30 10.23 -4.98 -10.17
C ASP A 30 9.80 -3.58 -9.71
N LEU A 31 8.49 -3.39 -9.54
CA LEU A 31 7.90 -2.09 -9.20
C LEU A 31 6.93 -2.20 -8.03
N ILE A 32 7.15 -1.40 -6.99
CA ILE A 32 6.16 -1.12 -5.95
C ILE A 32 5.58 0.28 -6.16
N VAL A 33 4.25 0.41 -6.08
CA VAL A 33 3.54 1.69 -6.10
C VAL A 33 2.70 1.81 -4.84
N VAL A 34 2.95 2.85 -4.04
CA VAL A 34 2.15 3.12 -2.84
C VAL A 34 1.04 4.12 -3.15
N SER A 35 -0.05 3.98 -2.41
CA SER A 35 -1.17 4.90 -2.50
C SER A 35 -1.53 5.47 -1.13
N HIS A 36 -2.13 6.66 -1.19
CA HIS A 36 -2.67 7.36 -0.05
C HIS A 36 -4.21 7.29 -0.06
N MET A 37 -4.86 8.15 0.71
CA MET A 37 -6.31 8.14 0.87
C MET A 37 -7.06 8.54 -0.41
N GLY A 38 -8.26 8.00 -0.57
CA GLY A 38 -9.22 8.43 -1.61
C GLY A 38 -9.80 9.83 -1.33
N GLU A 39 -10.60 10.36 -2.26
CA GLU A 39 -11.17 11.72 -2.19
C GLU A 39 -12.22 11.96 -1.08
N VAL A 40 -12.60 10.93 -0.30
CA VAL A 40 -13.58 11.05 0.80
C VAL A 40 -12.90 11.62 2.04
N ILE A 41 -12.39 12.84 1.92
CA ILE A 41 -11.54 13.49 2.92
C ILE A 41 -12.39 14.23 3.95
N ASP A 42 -13.47 14.89 3.54
CA ASP A 42 -14.21 15.80 4.44
C ASP A 42 -14.94 15.04 5.56
N ASP A 43 -15.77 14.04 5.23
CA ASP A 43 -16.48 13.24 6.23
C ASP A 43 -15.53 12.45 7.15
N VAL A 44 -14.41 11.98 6.60
CA VAL A 44 -13.40 11.20 7.34
C VAL A 44 -12.59 12.07 8.29
N LEU A 45 -12.22 13.29 7.89
CA LEU A 45 -11.53 14.25 8.75
C LEU A 45 -12.43 14.71 9.91
N GLU A 46 -13.74 14.83 9.69
CA GLU A 46 -14.69 15.23 10.72
C GLU A 46 -14.89 14.16 11.81
N HIS A 47 -14.92 12.88 11.42
CA HIS A 47 -15.22 11.76 12.34
C HIS A 47 -13.98 11.01 12.83
N GLY A 48 -12.82 11.22 12.19
CA GLY A 48 -11.56 10.53 12.52
C GLY A 48 -11.49 9.08 12.04
N ASP A 49 -12.42 8.64 11.19
CA ASP A 49 -12.55 7.27 10.69
C ASP A 49 -11.66 7.01 9.46
N PHE A 50 -10.36 7.31 9.57
CA PHE A 50 -9.41 7.26 8.45
C PHE A 50 -9.30 5.90 7.76
N TYR A 51 -9.63 4.82 8.47
CA TYR A 51 -9.49 3.46 7.97
C TYR A 51 -10.31 3.19 6.70
N ILE A 52 -11.49 3.82 6.51
CA ILE A 52 -12.34 3.59 5.32
C ILE A 52 -11.78 4.24 4.04
N ALA A 53 -10.91 5.23 4.18
CA ALA A 53 -10.33 5.96 3.07
C ALA A 53 -8.96 5.42 2.64
N LEU A 54 -8.33 4.54 3.42
CA LEU A 54 -7.05 3.93 3.08
C LEU A 54 -7.14 3.13 1.78
N ARG A 55 -6.09 3.21 0.98
CA ARG A 55 -5.94 2.43 -0.26
C ARG A 55 -4.62 1.69 -0.20
N GLY A 56 -4.62 0.44 -0.65
CA GLY A 56 -3.45 -0.43 -0.61
C GLY A 56 -2.38 -0.02 -1.62
N MET A 57 -1.14 -0.42 -1.37
CA MET A 57 -0.07 -0.42 -2.36
C MET A 57 -0.25 -1.58 -3.36
N THR A 58 0.49 -1.52 -4.47
CA THR A 58 0.51 -2.57 -5.48
C THR A 58 1.96 -2.97 -5.78
N LEU A 59 2.27 -4.26 -5.69
CA LEU A 59 3.53 -4.85 -6.13
C LEU A 59 3.37 -5.48 -7.51
N PHE A 60 4.28 -5.14 -8.41
CA PHE A 60 4.34 -5.63 -9.78
C PHE A 60 5.65 -6.37 -10.00
N HIS A 61 5.58 -7.64 -10.36
CA HIS A 61 6.72 -8.45 -10.77
C HIS A 61 6.98 -8.27 -12.27
N ASN A 62 8.23 -8.11 -12.66
CA ASN A 62 8.63 -7.95 -14.06
C ASN A 62 8.91 -9.31 -14.70
N GLU A 63 8.11 -9.71 -15.69
CA GLU A 63 8.22 -11.04 -16.33
C GLU A 63 9.41 -11.14 -17.31
N GLY A 64 10.21 -10.08 -17.46
CA GLY A 64 11.39 -10.03 -18.34
C GLY A 64 11.08 -9.86 -19.84
N ASP A 65 9.80 -9.86 -20.22
CA ASP A 65 9.33 -9.69 -21.59
C ASP A 65 8.71 -8.30 -21.86
N GLY A 66 8.87 -7.38 -20.91
CA GLY A 66 8.29 -6.03 -20.95
C GLY A 66 6.87 -5.96 -20.38
N THR A 67 6.35 -7.06 -19.81
CA THR A 67 5.09 -7.09 -19.08
C THR A 67 5.31 -7.19 -17.56
N PHE A 68 4.26 -6.87 -16.81
CA PHE A 68 4.27 -6.91 -15.35
C PHE A 68 3.05 -7.66 -14.82
N ALA A 69 3.28 -8.57 -13.87
CA ALA A 69 2.22 -9.25 -13.13
C ALA A 69 1.95 -8.56 -11.79
N ASN A 70 0.67 -8.36 -11.46
CA ASN A 70 0.29 -7.89 -10.12
C ASN A 70 0.41 -9.05 -9.12
N VAL A 71 1.44 -8.99 -8.28
CA VAL A 71 1.76 -10.00 -7.25
C VAL A 71 1.56 -9.46 -5.84
N THR A 72 0.69 -8.46 -5.69
CA THR A 72 0.40 -7.79 -4.40
C THR A 72 -0.01 -8.76 -3.29
N TYR A 73 -0.55 -9.93 -3.63
CA TYR A 73 -0.87 -11.00 -2.68
C TYR A 73 0.35 -11.52 -1.89
N LEU A 74 1.58 -11.36 -2.40
CA LEU A 74 2.81 -11.71 -1.70
C LEU A 74 3.06 -10.83 -0.48
N LEU A 75 2.54 -9.60 -0.48
CA LEU A 75 2.65 -8.69 0.66
C LEU A 75 1.70 -9.06 1.79
N GLY A 76 0.86 -10.09 1.63
CA GLY A 76 -0.17 -10.52 2.57
C GLY A 76 -1.59 -10.06 2.16
N ASP A 77 -2.53 -10.09 3.11
CA ASP A 77 -3.91 -9.67 2.85
C ASP A 77 -4.01 -8.14 2.68
N THR A 78 -4.16 -7.69 1.44
CA THR A 78 -4.21 -6.29 1.03
C THR A 78 -5.65 -5.77 0.82
N SER A 79 -6.66 -6.57 1.20
CA SER A 79 -8.04 -6.40 0.70
C SER A 79 -8.95 -5.51 1.55
N GLY A 80 -8.48 -4.91 2.65
CA GLY A 80 -9.38 -4.15 3.52
C GLY A 80 -8.75 -3.15 4.48
N ALA A 81 -9.60 -2.24 4.96
CA ALA A 81 -9.34 -1.37 6.08
C ALA A 81 -9.16 -2.21 7.36
N LYS A 82 -7.91 -2.44 7.77
CA LYS A 82 -7.63 -3.31 8.92
C LYS A 82 -7.91 -2.56 10.22
N VAL A 83 -8.77 -3.17 11.04
CA VAL A 83 -9.08 -2.78 12.42
C VAL A 83 -7.76 -2.71 13.24
N ALA A 84 -7.68 -1.79 14.20
CA ALA A 84 -6.55 -1.65 15.10
C ALA A 84 -6.17 -2.99 15.77
N GLY A 85 -4.94 -3.48 15.52
CA GLY A 85 -4.41 -4.76 16.02
C GLY A 85 -2.87 -4.81 15.99
N ASP A 86 -2.28 -5.87 16.57
CA ASP A 86 -0.84 -5.97 16.97
C ASP A 86 0.15 -6.31 15.84
N VAL A 87 -0.30 -6.43 14.58
CA VAL A 87 0.58 -6.67 13.43
C VAL A 87 0.39 -5.60 12.38
N GLY A 88 1.52 -5.05 11.92
CA GLY A 88 1.63 -3.89 11.06
C GLY A 88 0.61 -3.88 9.93
N VAL A 89 -0.26 -2.86 9.93
CA VAL A 89 -1.11 -2.58 8.80
C VAL A 89 -0.20 -1.99 7.71
N VAL A 90 0.28 -2.86 6.82
CA VAL A 90 1.11 -2.49 5.67
C VAL A 90 0.32 -1.63 4.66
N TYR A 91 -1.01 -1.58 4.77
CA TYR A 91 -1.85 -1.14 3.66
C TYR A 91 -2.44 0.24 3.87
N GLY A 92 -1.71 1.25 3.41
CA GLY A 92 -2.27 2.52 2.94
C GLY A 92 -1.81 3.77 3.67
N ALA A 93 -2.17 4.91 3.08
CA ALA A 93 -1.61 6.22 3.44
C ALA A 93 -0.07 6.27 3.27
N GLY A 94 0.47 5.51 2.31
CA GLY A 94 1.90 5.50 2.02
C GLY A 94 2.34 6.79 1.34
N PHE A 95 3.58 7.20 1.58
CA PHE A 95 4.25 8.29 0.86
C PHE A 95 5.36 7.76 -0.01
N GLN A 96 6.41 7.21 0.61
CA GLN A 96 7.61 6.79 -0.10
C GLN A 96 7.96 5.34 0.28
N PRO A 97 8.02 4.43 -0.71
CA PRO A 97 8.63 3.12 -0.54
C PRO A 97 10.13 3.17 -0.85
N ALA A 98 10.88 2.23 -0.29
CA ALA A 98 12.27 1.96 -0.63
C ALA A 98 12.58 0.47 -0.45
N TRP A 99 13.46 -0.04 -1.31
CA TRP A 99 14.06 -1.36 -1.16
C TRP A 99 15.36 -1.24 -0.39
N VAL A 100 15.56 -2.09 0.63
CA VAL A 100 16.74 -2.10 1.49
C VAL A 100 16.96 -3.50 2.04
N ASP A 101 18.20 -3.96 2.13
CA ASP A 101 18.53 -5.17 2.89
C ASP A 101 18.67 -4.78 4.37
N TYR A 102 17.57 -4.83 5.12
CA TYR A 102 17.47 -4.28 6.47
C TYR A 102 18.11 -5.19 7.51
N ASP A 103 17.95 -6.51 7.37
CA ASP A 103 18.50 -7.49 8.31
C ASP A 103 19.82 -8.15 7.86
N ASN A 104 20.33 -7.75 6.69
CA ASN A 104 21.60 -8.17 6.13
C ASN A 104 21.64 -9.68 5.85
N ASP A 105 20.50 -10.27 5.48
CA ASP A 105 20.42 -11.63 4.92
C ASP A 105 20.63 -11.64 3.40
N GLY A 106 20.70 -10.46 2.79
CA GLY A 106 20.95 -10.21 1.39
C GLY A 106 19.67 -10.13 0.55
N ASP A 107 18.51 -10.52 1.08
CA ASP A 107 17.20 -10.37 0.42
C ASP A 107 16.79 -8.89 0.50
N SER A 108 16.02 -8.40 -0.49
CA SER A 108 15.54 -7.02 -0.46
C SER A 108 14.29 -6.93 0.41
N ASP A 109 14.35 -6.14 1.49
CA ASP A 109 13.18 -5.77 2.27
C ASP A 109 12.48 -4.53 1.71
N LEU A 110 11.16 -4.48 1.93
CA LEU A 110 10.34 -3.33 1.57
C LEU A 110 10.11 -2.42 2.79
N TYR A 111 10.67 -1.21 2.75
CA TYR A 111 10.39 -0.15 3.70
C TYR A 111 9.35 0.83 3.14
N VAL A 112 8.32 1.18 3.91
CA VAL A 112 7.28 2.14 3.51
C VAL A 112 7.02 3.15 4.61
N VAL A 113 7.12 4.44 4.26
CA VAL A 113 6.68 5.54 5.12
C VAL A 113 5.17 5.71 4.97
N ASN A 114 4.42 5.58 6.06
CA ASN A 114 2.96 5.78 6.11
C ASN A 114 2.60 6.99 6.98
N ASP A 115 1.59 7.74 6.56
CA ASP A 115 1.03 8.91 7.26
C ASP A 115 0.17 8.51 8.45
N ILE A 116 -0.61 7.43 8.31
CA ILE A 116 -1.59 6.98 9.28
C ILE A 116 -1.24 5.56 9.71
N GLY A 117 -1.13 5.35 11.02
CA GLY A 117 -0.85 4.06 11.64
C GLY A 117 -1.47 3.97 13.02
N ARG A 118 -1.24 2.85 13.70
CA ARG A 118 -1.66 2.68 15.09
C ARG A 118 -1.05 3.77 15.97
N GLN A 119 -1.87 4.45 16.79
CA GLN A 119 -1.33 5.22 17.91
C GLN A 119 -0.67 4.25 18.89
N ILE A 120 0.66 4.28 18.93
CA ILE A 120 1.43 3.61 19.99
C ILE A 120 1.35 4.54 21.20
N LYS A 121 0.65 4.10 22.26
CA LYS A 121 0.58 4.79 23.55
C LYS A 121 1.78 4.43 24.41
#